data_AF-A0A8J8CS25-F1
#
_entry.id   AF-A0A8J8CS25-F1
#
_cell.length_a   1.000
_cell.length_b   1.000
_cell.length_c   1.000
_cell.angle_alpha   90.00
_cell.angle_beta   90.00
_cell.angle_gamma   90.00
#
_symmetry.space_group_name_H-M   'P 1'
#
loop_
_entity.id
_entity.type
_entity.pdbx_description
1 polymer ?
#
loop_
_entity_poly.entity_id
_entity_poly.type
_entity_poly.pdbx_seq_one_letter_code
_entity_poly.pdbx_strand_id
1 'polypeptide(L)'
;MQNVFNSYKKTSVSDDNLGISVAIGLYEEDEGIEFSLSRTEVRQVGGSKKGENSKEIRLPNLSLSEVLEIVGLLEDWIDSESYPIMDRELRGIEGTYTYEIQGIRGETTEKTEGIDTLAVSVGEQSVRFRHWNESDSEWRGISIPSAERFDKGTPQGIQNVEALYQTFYDFFTKEYSEPVARFQNEEPVDAEKSAIYQIEEIFSRFGEMVVPLKDRRGERPPLTMDDEYDVQYFLHSLLLLHFEDVRREPHTEEHSAVSPRIDFLIKKETIGIEVKRASESRTRKDFRGELSEDKEQYRLDTDIDTLLVFVYDPEKQIENKTHFEESFEQDTPQMTTRVTVTR
;
A
#
# COMPACT_ATOMS: atom_id res chain seq x y z
N MET A 1 -6.45 12.27 -12.82
CA MET A 1 -5.87 10.96 -12.42
C MET A 1 -6.95 9.99 -11.98
N GLN A 2 -6.80 8.70 -12.29
CA GLN A 2 -7.62 7.63 -11.73
C GLN A 2 -6.73 6.53 -11.17
N ASN A 3 -6.91 6.21 -9.89
CA ASN A 3 -6.23 5.11 -9.23
C ASN A 3 -7.24 4.04 -8.83
N VAL A 4 -6.86 2.78 -9.00
CA VAL A 4 -7.66 1.61 -8.62
C VAL A 4 -6.81 0.72 -7.74
N PHE A 5 -7.32 0.39 -6.56
CA PHE A 5 -6.72 -0.63 -5.70
C PHE A 5 -7.76 -1.64 -5.27
N ASN A 6 -7.29 -2.85 -4.94
CA ASN A 6 -8.15 -3.95 -4.52
C ASN A 6 -7.91 -4.24 -3.04
N SER A 7 -8.98 -4.53 -2.30
CA SER A 7 -8.95 -4.93 -0.90
C SER A 7 -9.72 -6.24 -0.73
N TYR A 8 -9.35 -7.05 0.27
CA TYR A 8 -10.00 -8.33 0.55
C TYR A 8 -10.47 -8.37 2.00
N LYS A 9 -11.79 -8.31 2.20
CA LYS A 9 -12.36 -8.46 3.54
C LYS A 9 -12.64 -9.94 3.84
N LYS A 10 -11.70 -10.63 4.48
CA LYS A 10 -11.95 -11.98 5.02
C LYS A 10 -12.91 -11.90 6.20
N THR A 11 -14.18 -12.20 5.97
CA THR A 11 -15.21 -12.26 7.02
C THR A 11 -15.21 -13.59 7.76
N SER A 12 -14.69 -14.68 7.17
CA SER A 12 -14.50 -15.99 7.82
C SER A 12 -13.60 -16.92 6.98
N VAL A 13 -13.14 -18.04 7.59
CA VAL A 13 -12.34 -19.11 6.93
C VAL A 13 -13.07 -19.78 5.75
N SER A 14 -14.39 -19.58 5.60
CA SER A 14 -15.21 -20.23 4.57
C SER A 14 -15.61 -19.33 3.40
N ASP A 15 -15.15 -18.08 3.33
CA ASP A 15 -15.60 -17.09 2.34
C ASP A 15 -14.44 -16.51 1.52
N ASP A 16 -13.64 -17.40 0.92
CA ASP A 16 -12.41 -17.07 0.16
C ASP A 16 -12.66 -16.31 -1.16
N ASN A 17 -13.91 -15.99 -1.52
CA ASN A 17 -14.27 -15.50 -2.86
C ASN A 17 -14.79 -14.05 -2.94
N LEU A 18 -14.84 -13.28 -1.83
CA LEU A 18 -15.34 -11.90 -1.85
C LEU A 18 -14.19 -10.88 -1.78
N GLY A 19 -13.90 -10.24 -2.92
CA GLY A 19 -13.02 -9.07 -3.02
C GLY A 19 -13.80 -7.76 -3.05
N ILE A 20 -13.13 -6.66 -2.75
CA ILE A 20 -13.65 -5.30 -2.91
C ILE A 20 -12.69 -4.57 -3.84
N SER A 21 -13.20 -4.02 -4.93
CA SER A 21 -12.44 -3.11 -5.78
C SER A 21 -12.84 -1.68 -5.45
N VAL A 22 -11.85 -0.81 -5.26
CA VAL A 22 -12.05 0.61 -4.98
C VAL A 22 -11.36 1.40 -6.08
N ALA A 23 -12.10 2.29 -6.74
CA ALA A 23 -11.55 3.22 -7.70
C ALA A 23 -11.78 4.65 -7.21
N ILE A 24 -10.73 5.47 -7.30
CA ILE A 24 -10.75 6.87 -6.94
C ILE A 24 -10.34 7.67 -8.18
N GLY A 25 -11.13 8.67 -8.53
CA GLY A 25 -10.83 9.64 -9.57
C GLY A 25 -10.69 11.02 -8.97
N LEU A 26 -9.64 11.72 -9.38
CA LEU A 26 -9.38 13.13 -9.07
C LEU A 26 -9.02 13.84 -10.37
N TYR A 27 -9.80 14.84 -10.76
CA TYR A 27 -9.56 15.60 -11.98
C TYR A 27 -9.68 17.09 -11.68
N GLU A 28 -8.74 17.87 -12.20
CA GLU A 28 -8.86 19.32 -12.19
C GLU A 28 -9.80 19.74 -13.33
N GLU A 29 -10.83 20.49 -12.98
CA GLU A 29 -11.86 21.00 -13.89
C GLU A 29 -11.92 22.53 -13.77
N ASP A 30 -12.54 23.20 -14.74
CA ASP A 30 -12.63 24.68 -14.76
C ASP A 30 -13.31 25.26 -13.50
N GLU A 31 -14.24 24.51 -12.88
CA GLU A 31 -15.03 24.93 -11.72
C GLU A 31 -14.50 24.40 -10.38
N GLY A 32 -13.45 23.58 -10.37
CA GLY A 32 -12.91 22.97 -9.16
C GLY A 32 -12.21 21.63 -9.38
N ILE A 33 -12.33 20.73 -8.42
CA ILE A 33 -11.76 19.39 -8.48
C ILE A 33 -12.93 18.39 -8.48
N GLU A 34 -13.01 17.60 -9.54
CA GLU A 34 -13.91 16.45 -9.58
C GLU A 34 -13.31 15.31 -8.75
N PHE A 35 -14.04 14.89 -7.72
CA PHE A 35 -13.74 13.68 -6.94
C PHE A 35 -14.79 12.61 -7.22
N SER A 36 -14.34 11.42 -7.62
CA SER A 36 -15.16 10.22 -7.70
C SER A 36 -14.58 9.10 -6.85
N LEU A 37 -15.47 8.35 -6.21
CA LEU A 37 -15.13 7.17 -5.44
C LEU A 37 -16.14 6.08 -5.77
N SER A 38 -15.67 4.95 -6.27
CA SER A 38 -16.51 3.77 -6.49
C SER A 38 -16.02 2.58 -5.69
N ARG A 39 -16.98 1.77 -5.24
CA ARG A 39 -16.76 0.50 -4.54
C ARG A 39 -17.60 -0.57 -5.20
N THR A 40 -16.95 -1.62 -5.70
CA THR A 40 -17.61 -2.78 -6.29
C THR A 40 -17.22 -4.03 -5.51
N GLU A 41 -18.20 -4.83 -5.08
CA GLU A 41 -17.89 -6.16 -4.55
C GLU A 41 -17.63 -7.10 -5.70
N VAL A 42 -16.64 -7.97 -5.57
CA VAL A 42 -16.18 -8.83 -6.66
C VAL A 42 -16.21 -10.26 -6.17
N ARG A 43 -17.02 -11.11 -6.79
CA ARG A 43 -16.99 -12.55 -6.54
C ARG A 43 -16.13 -13.27 -7.54
N GLN A 44 -15.29 -14.18 -7.05
CA GLN A 44 -14.56 -15.11 -7.91
C GLN A 44 -15.46 -16.31 -8.25
N VAL A 45 -15.81 -16.47 -9.53
CA VAL A 45 -16.59 -17.61 -10.04
C VAL A 45 -15.82 -18.25 -11.19
N GLY A 46 -15.32 -19.47 -10.97
CA GLY A 46 -14.67 -20.27 -12.01
C GLY A 46 -13.41 -19.62 -12.63
N GLY A 47 -12.62 -18.89 -11.82
CA GLY A 47 -11.41 -18.19 -12.28
C GLY A 47 -11.63 -16.77 -12.79
N SER A 48 -12.88 -16.37 -13.04
CA SER A 48 -13.25 -15.00 -13.45
C SER A 48 -13.79 -14.19 -12.28
N LYS A 49 -13.37 -12.93 -12.18
CA LYS A 49 -13.91 -11.93 -11.24
C LYS A 49 -15.18 -11.31 -11.82
N LYS A 50 -16.32 -11.45 -11.13
CA LYS A 50 -17.59 -10.81 -11.52
C LYS A 50 -17.97 -9.76 -10.46
N GLY A 51 -18.19 -8.52 -10.89
CA GLY A 51 -18.73 -7.47 -10.03
C GLY A 51 -20.17 -7.78 -9.61
N GLU A 52 -20.45 -7.66 -8.32
CA GLU A 52 -21.76 -7.70 -7.71
C GLU A 52 -21.89 -6.48 -6.80
N ASN A 53 -22.97 -5.69 -6.95
CA ASN A 53 -23.26 -4.51 -6.13
C ASN A 53 -22.20 -3.41 -6.22
N SER A 54 -22.44 -2.45 -7.12
CA SER A 54 -21.65 -1.23 -7.22
C SER A 54 -22.25 -0.07 -6.43
N LYS A 55 -21.37 0.76 -5.87
CA LYS A 55 -21.68 2.05 -5.26
C LYS A 55 -20.71 3.09 -5.79
N GLU A 56 -21.21 4.30 -6.00
CA GLU A 56 -20.42 5.43 -6.47
C GLU A 56 -20.80 6.71 -5.72
N ILE A 57 -19.80 7.50 -5.35
CA ILE A 57 -19.94 8.89 -4.93
C ILE A 57 -19.24 9.73 -6.00
N ARG A 58 -19.90 10.76 -6.50
CA ARG A 58 -19.34 11.73 -7.42
C ARG A 58 -19.59 13.14 -6.91
N LEU A 59 -18.53 13.93 -6.76
CA LEU A 59 -18.52 15.30 -6.29
C LEU A 59 -17.84 16.14 -7.38
N PRO A 60 -18.58 16.74 -8.32
CA PRO A 60 -18.01 17.33 -9.52
C PRO A 60 -17.16 18.59 -9.25
N ASN A 61 -17.51 19.36 -8.22
CA ASN A 61 -17.04 20.73 -8.06
C ASN A 61 -16.51 20.99 -6.63
N LEU A 62 -15.59 20.17 -6.13
CA LEU A 62 -14.95 20.47 -4.84
C LEU A 62 -13.93 21.60 -4.99
N SER A 63 -13.93 22.53 -4.05
CA SER A 63 -12.86 23.51 -3.89
C SER A 63 -11.57 22.83 -3.41
N LEU A 64 -10.43 23.48 -3.67
CA LEU A 64 -9.14 23.04 -3.14
C LEU A 64 -9.17 22.86 -1.61
N SER A 65 -9.79 23.78 -0.88
CA SER A 65 -9.91 23.68 0.59
C SER A 65 -10.68 22.44 1.04
N GLU A 66 -11.78 22.09 0.35
CA GLU A 66 -12.59 20.92 0.72
C GLU A 66 -11.84 19.60 0.47
N VAL A 67 -11.09 19.51 -0.63
CA VAL A 67 -10.22 18.35 -0.87
C VAL A 67 -9.11 18.28 0.19
N LEU A 68 -8.50 19.43 0.54
CA LEU A 68 -7.46 19.47 1.57
C LEU A 68 -7.97 19.14 2.98
N GLU A 69 -9.25 19.33 3.28
CA GLU A 69 -9.85 18.84 4.52
C GLU A 69 -9.87 17.31 4.58
N ILE A 70 -10.14 16.63 3.46
CA ILE A 70 -10.07 15.17 3.35
C ILE A 70 -8.61 14.71 3.51
N VAL A 71 -7.68 15.35 2.80
CA VAL A 71 -6.25 15.02 2.87
C VAL A 71 -5.75 15.14 4.31
N GLY A 72 -6.01 16.28 4.95
CA GLY A 72 -5.54 16.52 6.31
C GLY A 72 -6.13 15.52 7.31
N LEU A 73 -7.39 15.11 7.13
CA LEU A 73 -7.99 14.05 7.96
C LEU A 73 -7.23 12.72 7.84
N LEU A 74 -6.81 12.35 6.63
CA LEU A 74 -6.09 11.09 6.39
C LEU A 74 -4.68 11.16 6.97
N GLU A 75 -3.98 12.25 6.73
CA GLU A 75 -2.62 12.50 7.22
C GLU A 75 -2.57 12.53 8.75
N ASP A 76 -3.42 13.34 9.39
CA ASP A 76 -3.54 13.41 10.86
C ASP A 76 -3.80 12.03 11.49
N TRP A 77 -4.51 11.16 10.78
CA TRP A 77 -4.83 9.81 11.23
C TRP A 77 -3.68 8.82 11.02
N ILE A 78 -2.98 8.90 9.87
CA ILE A 78 -1.80 8.08 9.57
C ILE A 78 -0.70 8.37 10.60
N ASP A 79 -0.49 9.63 10.96
CA ASP A 79 0.53 10.07 11.92
C ASP A 79 0.15 9.78 13.39
N SER A 80 -1.07 9.32 13.66
CA SER A 80 -1.52 9.06 15.01
C SER A 80 -1.07 7.69 15.52
N GLU A 81 -0.30 7.68 16.62
CA GLU A 81 0.14 6.47 17.33
C GLU A 81 -1.01 5.51 17.76
N SER A 82 -2.21 6.05 17.97
CA SER A 82 -3.34 5.30 18.55
C SER A 82 -4.49 4.98 17.60
N TYR A 83 -4.38 5.38 16.32
CA TYR A 83 -5.42 5.20 15.28
C TYR A 83 -6.88 5.45 15.73
N PRO A 84 -7.20 6.61 16.35
CA PRO A 84 -8.54 6.90 16.84
C PRO A 84 -9.52 7.05 15.68
N ILE A 85 -10.83 7.06 15.96
CA ILE A 85 -11.78 7.47 14.93
C ILE A 85 -11.71 9.00 14.80
N MET A 86 -11.43 9.48 13.60
CA MET A 86 -11.45 10.91 13.25
C MET A 86 -12.45 11.16 12.13
N ASP A 87 -13.04 12.36 12.11
CA ASP A 87 -14.02 12.75 11.08
C ASP A 87 -13.94 14.23 10.68
N ARG A 88 -14.45 14.50 9.47
CA ARG A 88 -14.68 15.83 8.88
C ARG A 88 -16.01 15.84 8.14
N GLU A 89 -16.64 17.00 8.08
CA GLU A 89 -17.85 17.20 7.29
C GLU A 89 -17.63 18.31 6.27
N LEU A 90 -17.77 17.97 4.99
CA LEU A 90 -17.85 18.93 3.90
C LEU A 90 -19.32 19.31 3.74
N ARG A 91 -19.64 20.61 3.77
CA ARG A 91 -21.03 21.12 3.74
C ARG A 91 -21.22 22.10 2.61
N GLY A 92 -22.42 22.11 2.04
CA GLY A 92 -22.75 23.01 0.93
C GLY A 92 -22.09 22.58 -0.38
N ILE A 93 -21.73 21.30 -0.49
CA ILE A 93 -21.17 20.71 -1.70
C ILE A 93 -22.27 20.26 -2.65
N GLU A 94 -21.94 20.06 -3.91
CA GLU A 94 -22.79 19.35 -4.86
C GLU A 94 -22.23 17.94 -5.08
N GLY A 95 -23.10 16.94 -5.05
CA GLY A 95 -22.69 15.58 -5.29
C GLY A 95 -23.84 14.60 -5.47
N THR A 96 -23.47 13.39 -5.87
CA THR A 96 -24.39 12.28 -6.04
C THR A 96 -23.86 11.00 -5.41
N TYR A 97 -24.73 10.24 -4.75
CA TYR A 97 -24.49 8.86 -4.34
C TYR A 97 -25.35 7.91 -5.17
N THR A 98 -24.72 7.03 -5.94
CA THR A 98 -25.38 6.04 -6.80
C THR A 98 -25.13 4.64 -6.27
N TYR A 99 -26.17 3.81 -6.22
CA TYR A 99 -26.07 2.44 -5.72
C TYR A 99 -27.09 1.50 -6.38
N GLU A 100 -26.73 0.22 -6.45
CA GLU A 100 -27.58 -0.84 -6.98
C GLU A 100 -28.49 -1.46 -5.91
N ILE A 101 -29.76 -1.71 -6.26
CA ILE A 101 -30.72 -2.47 -5.47
C ILE A 101 -31.10 -3.73 -6.24
N GLN A 102 -30.97 -4.90 -5.59
CA GLN A 102 -31.51 -6.15 -6.12
C GLN A 102 -32.98 -6.31 -5.75
N GLY A 103 -33.82 -6.42 -6.78
CA GLY A 103 -35.24 -6.75 -6.63
C GLY A 103 -35.47 -8.24 -6.37
N ILE A 104 -36.65 -8.56 -5.84
CA ILE A 104 -37.07 -9.93 -5.47
C ILE A 104 -37.01 -10.93 -6.65
N ARG A 105 -37.10 -10.43 -7.90
CA ARG A 105 -37.04 -11.23 -9.13
C ARG A 105 -35.65 -11.29 -9.78
N GLY A 106 -34.60 -10.78 -9.11
CA GLY A 106 -33.24 -10.73 -9.63
C GLY A 106 -32.96 -9.57 -10.60
N GLU A 107 -33.90 -8.64 -10.77
CA GLU A 107 -33.69 -7.39 -11.48
C GLU A 107 -32.81 -6.45 -10.64
N THR A 108 -31.81 -5.81 -11.24
CA THR A 108 -30.99 -4.80 -10.58
C THR A 108 -31.49 -3.43 -11.00
N THR A 109 -31.81 -2.57 -10.03
CA THR A 109 -32.23 -1.18 -10.26
C THR A 109 -31.19 -0.25 -9.66
N GLU A 110 -30.74 0.73 -10.43
CA GLU A 110 -29.88 1.80 -9.96
C GLU A 110 -30.71 2.91 -9.29
N LYS A 111 -30.20 3.44 -8.18
CA LYS A 111 -30.75 4.59 -7.48
C LYS A 111 -29.66 5.64 -7.31
N THR A 112 -30.05 6.91 -7.42
CA THR A 112 -29.15 8.05 -7.23
C THR A 112 -29.78 9.02 -6.25
N GLU A 113 -28.96 9.52 -5.33
CA GLU A 113 -29.31 10.45 -4.27
C GLU A 113 -28.41 11.67 -4.34
N GLY A 114 -28.95 12.85 -4.04
CA GLY A 114 -28.15 14.07 -3.94
C GLY A 114 -27.37 14.12 -2.63
N ILE A 115 -26.18 14.71 -2.68
CA ILE A 115 -25.32 14.97 -1.52
C ILE A 115 -25.15 16.49 -1.42
N ASP A 116 -25.57 17.07 -0.30
CA ASP A 116 -25.25 18.46 0.09
C ASP A 116 -24.19 18.54 1.20
N THR A 117 -24.00 17.42 1.90
CA THR A 117 -23.11 17.26 3.05
C THR A 117 -22.49 15.88 3.00
N LEU A 118 -21.16 15.82 3.04
CA LEU A 118 -20.39 14.58 3.09
C LEU A 118 -19.60 14.50 4.39
N ALA A 119 -19.94 13.51 5.22
CA ALA A 119 -19.15 13.12 6.36
C ALA A 119 -18.09 12.11 5.93
N VAL A 120 -16.82 12.49 6.08
CA VAL A 120 -15.67 11.60 5.89
C VAL A 120 -15.15 11.20 7.26
N SER A 121 -14.99 9.90 7.51
CA SER A 121 -14.43 9.40 8.76
C SER A 121 -13.39 8.33 8.50
N VAL A 122 -12.26 8.42 9.17
CA VAL A 122 -11.17 7.44 9.14
C VAL A 122 -11.04 6.78 10.52
N GLY A 123 -10.77 5.49 10.52
CA GLY A 123 -10.58 4.71 11.73
C GLY A 123 -9.99 3.34 11.40
N GLU A 124 -9.56 2.63 12.45
CA GLU A 124 -8.79 1.38 12.34
C GLU A 124 -9.44 0.33 11.43
N GLN A 125 -10.76 0.34 11.27
CA GLN A 125 -11.48 -0.65 10.46
C GLN A 125 -11.78 -0.19 9.03
N SER A 126 -11.89 1.12 8.80
CA SER A 126 -12.40 1.65 7.53
C SER A 126 -12.26 3.17 7.40
N VAL A 127 -12.07 3.63 6.18
CA VAL A 127 -12.40 4.99 5.74
C VAL A 127 -13.83 5.00 5.20
N ARG A 128 -14.67 5.93 5.65
CA ARG A 128 -16.09 6.01 5.25
C ARG A 128 -16.40 7.39 4.69
N PHE A 129 -17.08 7.40 3.56
CA PHE A 129 -17.63 8.58 2.91
C PHE A 129 -19.15 8.44 2.94
N ARG A 130 -19.82 9.25 3.77
CA ARG A 130 -21.24 9.08 4.05
C ARG A 130 -22.00 10.39 3.92
N HIS A 131 -23.24 10.29 3.45
CA HIS A 131 -24.20 11.38 3.51
C HIS A 131 -25.43 10.92 4.30
N TRP A 132 -26.18 11.88 4.81
CA TRP A 132 -27.45 11.61 5.47
C TRP A 132 -28.57 11.54 4.43
N ASN A 133 -29.38 10.49 4.47
CA ASN A 133 -30.58 10.38 3.66
C ASN A 133 -31.81 10.77 4.50
N GLU A 134 -32.42 11.90 4.16
CA GLU A 134 -33.58 12.41 4.90
C GLU A 134 -34.85 11.57 4.70
N SER A 135 -34.97 10.83 3.59
CA SER A 135 -36.18 10.09 3.27
C SER A 135 -36.38 8.88 4.19
N ASP A 136 -35.29 8.26 4.66
CA ASP A 136 -35.34 7.12 5.57
C ASP A 136 -34.52 7.31 6.86
N SER A 137 -33.93 8.49 7.08
CA SER A 137 -33.15 8.82 8.27
C SER A 137 -31.97 7.87 8.50
N GLU A 138 -31.28 7.49 7.43
CA GLU A 138 -30.09 6.63 7.49
C GLU A 138 -28.85 7.28 6.89
N TRP A 139 -27.69 6.97 7.48
CA TRP A 139 -26.40 7.27 6.86
C TRP A 139 -26.12 6.28 5.73
N ARG A 140 -25.88 6.80 4.53
CA ARG A 140 -25.57 6.01 3.34
C ARG A 140 -24.24 6.45 2.73
N GLY A 141 -23.63 5.58 1.93
CA GLY A 141 -22.37 5.89 1.28
C GLY A 141 -21.44 4.69 1.11
N ILE A 142 -20.15 4.99 1.04
CA ILE A 142 -19.07 4.05 0.73
C ILE A 142 -18.19 3.85 1.97
N SER A 143 -17.81 2.59 2.21
CA SER A 143 -16.85 2.21 3.24
C SER A 143 -15.72 1.42 2.59
N ILE A 144 -14.51 1.98 2.68
CA ILE A 144 -13.25 1.41 2.23
C ILE A 144 -12.62 0.74 3.45
N PRO A 145 -12.29 -0.56 3.42
CA PRO A 145 -11.54 -1.16 4.52
C PRO A 145 -10.19 -0.44 4.71
N SER A 146 -9.72 -0.25 5.94
CA SER A 146 -8.43 0.40 6.22
C SER A 146 -7.23 -0.40 5.72
N ALA A 147 -7.34 -1.74 5.72
CA ALA A 147 -6.29 -2.66 5.33
C ALA A 147 -6.70 -3.55 4.15
N GLU A 148 -5.73 -4.08 3.42
CA GLU A 148 -5.99 -5.09 2.39
C GLU A 148 -6.52 -6.39 3.01
N ARG A 149 -6.10 -6.70 4.25
CA ARG A 149 -6.40 -7.96 4.95
C ARG A 149 -6.84 -7.73 6.37
N PHE A 150 -7.72 -8.61 6.84
CA PHE A 150 -8.19 -8.67 8.21
C PHE A 150 -7.98 -10.07 8.77
N ASP A 151 -7.36 -10.19 9.95
CA ASP A 151 -7.33 -11.44 10.72
C ASP A 151 -8.31 -11.35 11.90
N LYS A 152 -9.32 -12.23 11.89
CA LYS A 152 -10.40 -12.26 12.90
C LYS A 152 -11.04 -10.88 13.17
N GLY A 153 -11.14 -10.04 12.14
CA GLY A 153 -11.71 -8.70 12.22
C GLY A 153 -10.71 -7.60 12.63
N THR A 154 -9.45 -7.94 12.85
CA THR A 154 -8.36 -6.98 13.10
C THR A 154 -7.66 -6.66 11.78
N PRO A 155 -7.49 -5.39 11.40
CA PRO A 155 -6.71 -5.03 10.20
C PRO A 155 -5.26 -5.53 10.31
N GLN A 156 -4.61 -5.76 9.17
CA GLN A 156 -3.20 -6.12 9.09
C GLN A 156 -2.44 -5.02 8.34
N GLY A 157 -2.20 -3.91 9.05
CA GLY A 157 -1.66 -2.66 8.48
C GLY A 157 -2.76 -1.66 8.10
N ILE A 158 -2.40 -0.64 7.34
CA ILE A 158 -3.28 0.48 6.95
C ILE A 158 -3.17 0.82 5.45
N GLN A 159 -2.76 -0.16 4.64
CA GLN A 159 -2.31 0.07 3.26
C GLN A 159 -3.36 0.73 2.37
N ASN A 160 -4.66 0.54 2.64
CA ASN A 160 -5.70 1.20 1.85
C ASN A 160 -5.90 2.67 2.25
N VAL A 161 -5.63 3.03 3.50
CA VAL A 161 -5.64 4.43 3.94
C VAL A 161 -4.46 5.16 3.30
N GLU A 162 -3.29 4.53 3.31
CA GLU A 162 -2.09 5.03 2.63
C GLU A 162 -2.31 5.15 1.11
N ALA A 163 -2.89 4.14 0.45
CA ALA A 163 -3.20 4.20 -0.97
C ALA A 163 -4.19 5.33 -1.33
N LEU A 164 -5.17 5.58 -0.46
CA LEU A 164 -6.08 6.71 -0.60
C LEU A 164 -5.32 8.04 -0.45
N TYR A 165 -4.49 8.21 0.59
CA TYR A 165 -3.66 9.40 0.78
C TYR A 165 -2.72 9.65 -0.41
N GLN A 166 -2.01 8.61 -0.86
CA GLN A 166 -1.09 8.68 -1.99
C GLN A 166 -1.79 9.08 -3.29
N THR A 167 -3.06 8.72 -3.48
CA THR A 167 -3.84 9.16 -4.64
C THR A 167 -4.04 10.69 -4.64
N PHE A 168 -4.28 11.29 -3.47
CA PHE A 168 -4.35 12.75 -3.36
C PHE A 168 -2.98 13.40 -3.53
N TYR A 169 -1.94 12.84 -2.89
CA TYR A 169 -0.57 13.33 -3.01
C TYR A 169 -0.11 13.36 -4.48
N ASP A 170 -0.29 12.25 -5.20
CA ASP A 170 0.06 12.14 -6.62
C ASP A 170 -0.72 13.12 -7.48
N PHE A 171 -2.02 13.29 -7.22
CA PHE A 171 -2.82 14.30 -7.91
C PHE A 171 -2.25 15.71 -7.73
N PHE A 172 -1.99 16.14 -6.50
CA PHE A 172 -1.51 17.49 -6.23
C PHE A 172 -0.05 17.75 -6.62
N THR A 173 0.78 16.71 -6.72
CA THR A 173 2.20 16.85 -7.08
C THR A 173 2.47 16.64 -8.57
N LYS A 174 1.63 15.89 -9.29
CA LYS A 174 1.87 15.50 -10.69
C LYS A 174 0.86 16.07 -11.68
N GLU A 175 -0.38 16.32 -11.27
CA GLU A 175 -1.48 16.62 -12.19
C GLU A 175 -2.12 17.99 -11.96
N TYR A 176 -2.24 18.43 -10.70
CA TYR A 176 -2.86 19.70 -10.37
C TYR A 176 -1.99 20.88 -10.83
N SER A 177 -2.59 21.84 -11.53
CA SER A 177 -1.89 22.88 -12.27
C SER A 177 -1.19 23.91 -11.38
N GLU A 178 -1.79 24.20 -10.24
CA GLU A 178 -1.30 25.20 -9.30
C GLU A 178 -0.54 24.53 -8.14
N PRO A 179 0.57 25.10 -7.68
CA PRO A 179 1.33 24.47 -6.64
C PRO A 179 0.57 24.64 -5.31
N VAL A 180 0.50 23.58 -4.50
CA VAL A 180 -0.26 23.57 -3.24
C VAL A 180 0.69 23.55 -2.05
N ALA A 181 0.67 24.59 -1.20
CA ALA A 181 1.65 24.82 -0.13
C ALA A 181 1.88 23.63 0.81
N ARG A 182 0.83 22.84 1.08
CA ARG A 182 0.89 21.59 1.86
C ARG A 182 1.94 20.64 1.28
N PHE A 183 1.86 20.41 -0.03
CA PHE A 183 2.77 19.54 -0.78
C PHE A 183 4.02 20.26 -1.33
N GLN A 184 4.21 21.55 -1.02
CA GLN A 184 5.41 22.33 -1.41
C GLN A 184 6.49 22.37 -0.33
N ASN A 185 6.12 22.23 0.95
CA ASN A 185 7.02 22.36 2.10
C ASN A 185 7.08 21.11 2.98
N GLU A 186 6.35 20.06 2.63
CA GLU A 186 6.70 18.72 3.09
C GLU A 186 8.07 18.40 2.49
N GLU A 187 9.11 18.31 3.33
CA GLU A 187 10.16 17.35 2.97
C GLU A 187 9.43 16.04 2.69
N PRO A 188 9.60 15.47 1.49
CA PRO A 188 8.69 14.50 0.91
C PRO A 188 8.53 13.32 1.85
N VAL A 189 7.46 13.28 2.65
CA VAL A 189 7.24 12.29 3.74
C VAL A 189 8.59 11.81 4.28
N ASP A 190 9.41 12.68 4.90
CA ASP A 190 10.81 12.37 5.31
C ASP A 190 11.54 11.55 4.25
N ALA A 191 12.30 12.12 3.30
CA ALA A 191 12.73 11.42 2.07
C ALA A 191 13.16 9.92 2.25
N GLU A 192 13.75 9.59 3.40
CA GLU A 192 13.88 8.23 3.95
C GLU A 192 12.56 7.43 4.07
N LYS A 193 11.54 7.84 4.84
CA LYS A 193 10.20 7.20 4.90
C LYS A 193 9.54 7.08 3.52
N SER A 194 9.64 8.09 2.66
CA SER A 194 9.15 7.99 1.26
C SER A 194 9.93 6.93 0.47
N ALA A 195 11.26 6.88 0.62
CA ALA A 195 12.12 5.89 -0.03
C ALA A 195 11.85 4.47 0.49
N ILE A 196 11.73 4.31 1.81
CA ILE A 196 11.37 3.04 2.46
C ILE A 196 10.02 2.57 1.91
N TYR A 197 9.01 3.44 1.86
CA TYR A 197 7.71 3.08 1.30
C TYR A 197 7.81 2.62 -0.16
N GLN A 198 8.57 3.33 -1.00
CA GLN A 198 8.77 2.94 -2.40
C GLN A 198 9.46 1.56 -2.52
N ILE A 199 10.47 1.30 -1.68
CA ILE A 199 11.18 0.01 -1.66
C ILE A 199 10.27 -1.11 -1.15
N GLU A 200 9.52 -0.89 -0.09
CA GLU A 200 8.58 -1.86 0.47
C GLU A 200 7.43 -2.16 -0.50
N GLU A 201 7.00 -1.19 -1.29
CA GLU A 201 6.01 -1.42 -2.35
C GLU A 201 6.58 -2.26 -3.50
N ILE A 202 7.86 -2.09 -3.83
CA ILE A 202 8.56 -3.01 -4.74
C ILE A 202 8.58 -4.42 -4.14
N PHE A 203 8.88 -4.56 -2.85
CA PHE A 203 8.91 -5.86 -2.17
C PHE A 203 7.53 -6.52 -2.15
N SER A 204 6.47 -5.76 -1.82
CA SER A 204 5.10 -6.25 -1.70
C SER A 204 4.59 -6.82 -3.03
N ARG A 205 4.94 -6.17 -4.14
CA ARG A 205 4.55 -6.57 -5.50
C ARG A 205 5.51 -7.53 -6.18
N PHE A 206 6.67 -7.82 -5.59
CA PHE A 206 7.74 -8.58 -6.24
C PHE A 206 7.27 -9.93 -6.79
N GLY A 207 6.48 -10.68 -6.01
CA GLY A 207 5.91 -11.96 -6.43
C GLY A 207 5.06 -11.84 -7.69
N GLU A 208 4.20 -10.82 -7.76
CA GLU A 208 3.36 -10.54 -8.94
C GLU A 208 4.18 -10.13 -10.15
N MET A 209 5.26 -9.36 -9.94
CA MET A 209 6.18 -8.92 -10.99
C MET A 209 6.98 -10.09 -11.60
N VAL A 210 7.28 -11.13 -10.82
CA VAL A 210 8.01 -12.33 -11.29
C VAL A 210 7.12 -13.28 -12.09
N VAL A 211 5.81 -13.34 -11.83
CA VAL A 211 4.87 -14.23 -12.56
C VAL A 211 4.95 -14.09 -14.08
N PRO A 212 4.84 -12.88 -14.69
CA PRO A 212 4.89 -12.74 -16.15
C PRO A 212 6.28 -13.05 -16.74
N LEU A 213 7.36 -13.02 -15.94
CA LEU A 213 8.71 -13.36 -16.41
C LEU A 213 8.84 -14.86 -16.76
N LYS A 214 7.97 -15.70 -16.18
CA LYS A 214 7.90 -17.14 -16.46
C LYS A 214 7.22 -17.43 -17.80
N ASP A 215 6.34 -16.57 -18.29
CA ASP A 215 5.60 -16.75 -19.54
C ASP A 215 6.27 -16.05 -20.71
N ARG A 216 7.18 -16.75 -21.39
CA ARG A 216 7.95 -16.20 -22.51
C ARG A 216 7.40 -16.65 -23.86
N ARG A 217 7.35 -15.71 -24.81
CA ARG A 217 6.94 -15.99 -26.19
C ARG A 217 7.87 -16.99 -26.87
N GLY A 218 7.28 -18.02 -27.48
CA GLY A 218 7.98 -19.07 -28.24
C GLY A 218 8.65 -20.10 -27.33
N GLU A 219 9.56 -20.91 -27.89
CA GLU A 219 10.30 -21.94 -27.15
C GLU A 219 11.50 -21.35 -26.41
N ARG A 220 11.25 -20.37 -25.53
CA ARG A 220 12.30 -19.73 -24.73
C ARG A 220 12.23 -20.21 -23.29
N PRO A 221 13.38 -20.51 -22.64
CA PRO A 221 13.41 -20.82 -21.22
C PRO A 221 12.86 -19.65 -20.39
N PRO A 222 12.05 -19.93 -19.35
CA PRO A 222 11.48 -18.91 -18.48
C PRO A 222 12.59 -18.11 -17.79
N LEU A 223 12.29 -16.86 -17.41
CA LEU A 223 13.13 -16.12 -16.47
C LEU A 223 12.63 -16.45 -15.07
N THR A 224 13.44 -17.18 -14.32
CA THR A 224 13.15 -17.70 -12.98
C THR A 224 14.02 -17.00 -11.93
N MET A 225 13.58 -17.06 -10.68
CA MET A 225 14.31 -16.56 -9.50
C MET A 225 14.77 -17.79 -8.71
N ASP A 226 15.73 -18.52 -9.28
CA ASP A 226 16.11 -19.84 -8.79
C ASP A 226 17.00 -19.73 -7.56
N ASP A 227 17.79 -18.66 -7.46
CA ASP A 227 18.61 -18.36 -6.29
C ASP A 227 18.47 -16.89 -5.81
N GLU A 228 19.25 -16.55 -4.78
CA GLU A 228 19.28 -15.20 -4.18
C GLU A 228 19.84 -14.14 -5.14
N TYR A 229 20.80 -14.50 -5.99
CA TYR A 229 21.39 -13.57 -6.95
C TYR A 229 20.40 -13.19 -8.05
N ASP A 230 19.58 -14.14 -8.52
CA ASP A 230 18.51 -13.84 -9.48
C ASP A 230 17.54 -12.79 -8.92
N VAL A 231 17.15 -12.95 -7.65
CA VAL A 231 16.30 -11.99 -6.93
C VAL A 231 16.99 -10.63 -6.84
N GLN A 232 18.28 -10.60 -6.47
CA GLN A 232 19.06 -9.37 -6.40
C GLN A 232 19.15 -8.66 -7.76
N TYR A 233 19.44 -9.37 -8.86
CA TYR A 233 19.56 -8.74 -10.19
C TYR A 233 18.24 -8.10 -10.62
N PHE A 234 17.12 -8.77 -10.37
CA PHE A 234 15.82 -8.23 -10.72
C PHE A 234 15.44 -7.05 -9.81
N LEU A 235 15.63 -7.19 -8.49
CA LEU A 235 15.35 -6.13 -7.53
C LEU A 235 16.17 -4.87 -7.83
N HIS A 236 17.45 -5.00 -8.12
CA HIS A 236 18.32 -3.89 -8.50
C HIS A 236 17.76 -3.09 -9.68
N SER A 237 17.24 -3.79 -10.69
CA SER A 237 16.66 -3.17 -11.88
C SER A 237 15.40 -2.35 -11.54
N LEU A 238 14.63 -2.79 -10.54
CA LEU A 238 13.45 -2.08 -10.06
C LEU A 238 13.84 -0.87 -9.20
N LEU A 239 14.83 -1.00 -8.33
CA LEU A 239 15.35 0.10 -7.52
C LEU A 239 15.87 1.26 -8.39
N LEU A 240 16.54 0.96 -9.50
CA LEU A 240 17.03 1.98 -10.45
C LEU A 240 15.92 2.79 -11.14
N LEU A 241 14.65 2.39 -11.04
CA LEU A 241 13.53 3.21 -11.51
C LEU A 241 13.26 4.39 -10.58
N HIS A 242 13.63 4.26 -9.30
CA HIS A 242 13.29 5.20 -8.23
C HIS A 242 14.50 5.93 -7.67
N PHE A 243 15.69 5.32 -7.72
CA PHE A 243 16.90 5.82 -7.06
C PHE A 243 18.07 5.94 -8.04
N GLU A 244 18.75 7.09 -8.02
CA GLU A 244 19.89 7.37 -8.92
C GLU A 244 21.21 6.71 -8.45
N ASP A 245 21.43 6.57 -7.14
CA ASP A 245 22.64 5.96 -6.55
C ASP A 245 22.29 4.69 -5.75
N VAL A 246 22.12 3.57 -6.48
CA VAL A 246 21.97 2.23 -5.91
C VAL A 246 23.31 1.50 -6.00
N ARG A 247 23.99 1.33 -4.87
CA ARG A 247 25.29 0.64 -4.83
C ARG A 247 25.07 -0.83 -4.58
N ARG A 248 25.58 -1.69 -5.46
CA ARG A 248 25.58 -3.14 -5.28
C ARG A 248 26.80 -3.58 -4.50
N GLU A 249 26.58 -4.41 -3.49
CA GLU A 249 27.64 -5.03 -2.72
C GLU A 249 28.73 -4.05 -2.20
N PRO A 250 28.37 -2.82 -1.75
CA PRO A 250 29.37 -1.89 -1.25
C PRO A 250 29.99 -2.43 0.04
N HIS A 251 31.26 -2.13 0.20
CA HIS A 251 31.93 -2.30 1.49
C HIS A 251 31.49 -1.14 2.37
N THR A 252 31.08 -1.46 3.59
CA THR A 252 30.74 -0.53 4.68
C THR A 252 32.01 0.06 5.30
N GLU A 253 31.97 1.28 5.86
CA GLU A 253 33.18 1.95 6.37
C GLU A 253 33.80 1.17 7.56
N GLU A 254 35.13 1.04 7.53
CA GLU A 254 35.89 0.03 8.29
C GLU A 254 35.96 0.30 9.80
N HIS A 255 35.28 -0.53 10.62
CA HIS A 255 35.56 -0.61 12.07
C HIS A 255 35.85 -2.04 12.59
N SER A 256 35.91 -3.05 11.72
CA SER A 256 36.27 -4.42 12.10
C SER A 256 37.15 -5.09 11.05
N ALA A 257 37.89 -6.14 11.43
CA ALA A 257 38.85 -6.85 10.56
C ALA A 257 38.21 -7.55 9.33
N VAL A 258 36.88 -7.50 9.22
CA VAL A 258 36.06 -7.96 8.09
C VAL A 258 35.07 -6.82 7.79
N SER A 259 35.12 -6.24 6.60
CA SER A 259 34.14 -5.23 6.17
C SER A 259 32.84 -5.96 5.79
N PRO A 260 31.70 -5.68 6.47
CA PRO A 260 30.40 -6.18 6.07
C PRO A 260 30.07 -5.79 4.63
N ARG A 261 29.52 -6.74 3.86
CA ARG A 261 29.08 -6.51 2.49
C ARG A 261 27.57 -6.65 2.43
N ILE A 262 26.89 -5.52 2.29
CA ILE A 262 25.45 -5.44 2.13
C ILE A 262 25.06 -5.60 0.67
N ASP A 263 23.91 -6.23 0.38
CA ASP A 263 23.50 -6.47 -1.01
C ASP A 263 23.27 -5.15 -1.77
N PHE A 264 22.55 -4.20 -1.16
CA PHE A 264 22.39 -2.85 -1.70
C PHE A 264 22.50 -1.76 -0.64
N LEU A 265 23.05 -0.62 -1.05
CA LEU A 265 23.00 0.64 -0.29
C LEU A 265 22.41 1.73 -1.16
N ILE A 266 21.32 2.33 -0.69
CA ILE A 266 20.74 3.55 -1.24
C ILE A 266 21.39 4.71 -0.47
N LYS A 267 22.54 5.18 -0.98
CA LYS A 267 23.50 5.95 -0.16
C LYS A 267 22.93 7.29 0.35
N LYS A 268 22.16 7.98 -0.49
CA LYS A 268 21.65 9.32 -0.16
C LYS A 268 20.58 9.25 0.93
N GLU A 269 19.79 8.19 0.92
CA GLU A 269 18.70 7.93 1.85
C GLU A 269 19.12 7.04 3.03
N THR A 270 20.42 6.70 3.15
CA THR A 270 21.01 5.88 4.24
C THR A 270 20.28 4.54 4.49
N ILE A 271 19.73 3.95 3.42
CA ILE A 271 19.00 2.67 3.47
C ILE A 271 19.90 1.52 2.99
N GLY A 272 20.08 0.53 3.86
CA GLY A 272 20.65 -0.76 3.54
C GLY A 272 19.56 -1.77 3.16
N ILE A 273 19.80 -2.59 2.14
CA ILE A 273 18.90 -3.67 1.74
C ILE A 273 19.64 -5.00 1.76
N GLU A 274 19.08 -5.98 2.47
CA GLU A 274 19.55 -7.36 2.52
C GLU A 274 18.52 -8.27 1.84
N VAL A 275 18.95 -9.11 0.90
CA VAL A 275 18.06 -9.98 0.12
C VAL A 275 18.29 -11.43 0.46
N LYS A 276 17.20 -12.16 0.72
CA LYS A 276 17.22 -13.61 0.91
C LYS A 276 16.19 -14.28 0.00
N ARG A 277 16.51 -15.50 -0.44
CA ARG A 277 15.59 -16.39 -1.16
C ARG A 277 15.40 -17.70 -0.40
N ALA A 278 14.20 -17.93 0.11
CA ALA A 278 13.84 -19.16 0.82
C ALA A 278 13.71 -20.32 -0.17
N SER A 279 14.16 -21.51 0.22
CA SER A 279 14.10 -22.74 -0.58
C SER A 279 14.02 -23.96 0.34
N GLU A 280 13.79 -25.15 -0.21
CA GLU A 280 13.81 -26.39 0.60
C GLU A 280 15.15 -26.61 1.33
N SER A 281 16.25 -26.09 0.76
CA SER A 281 17.59 -26.18 1.35
C SER A 281 17.98 -24.97 2.20
N ARG A 282 17.24 -23.85 2.13
CA ARG A 282 17.46 -22.64 2.93
C ARG A 282 16.18 -22.22 3.64
N THR A 283 16.12 -22.58 4.91
CA THR A 283 14.93 -22.49 5.74
C THR A 283 15.00 -21.34 6.73
N ARG A 284 13.90 -21.10 7.46
CA ARG A 284 13.84 -20.15 8.58
C ARG A 284 15.02 -20.25 9.57
N LYS A 285 15.55 -21.45 9.81
CA LYS A 285 16.64 -21.65 10.78
C LYS A 285 17.95 -21.07 10.28
N ASP A 286 18.20 -21.16 8.98
CA ASP A 286 19.42 -20.67 8.33
C ASP A 286 19.42 -19.14 8.33
N PHE A 287 18.27 -18.53 7.97
CA PHE A 287 18.09 -17.08 8.02
C PHE A 287 18.23 -16.48 9.42
N ARG A 288 17.90 -17.23 10.49
CA ARG A 288 18.01 -16.69 11.85
C ARG A 288 19.45 -16.42 12.26
N GLY A 289 20.39 -17.29 11.87
CA GLY A 289 21.81 -17.11 12.16
C GLY A 289 22.36 -15.94 11.37
N GLU A 290 22.20 -16.00 10.04
CA GLU A 290 22.70 -14.98 9.11
C GLU A 290 22.16 -13.58 9.43
N LEU A 291 20.83 -13.42 9.54
CA LEU A 291 20.23 -12.11 9.82
C LEU A 291 20.59 -11.56 11.20
N SER A 292 21.00 -12.41 12.16
CA SER A 292 21.48 -11.91 13.45
C SER A 292 22.92 -11.38 13.34
N GLU A 293 23.76 -12.07 12.58
CA GLU A 293 25.15 -11.66 12.31
C GLU A 293 25.18 -10.39 11.45
N ASP A 294 24.39 -10.35 10.36
CA ASP A 294 24.27 -9.21 9.45
C ASP A 294 23.84 -7.94 10.18
N LYS A 295 22.79 -8.03 11.03
CA LYS A 295 22.32 -6.88 11.83
C LYS A 295 23.35 -6.37 12.81
N GLU A 296 24.06 -7.26 13.51
CA GLU A 296 25.09 -6.84 14.45
C GLU A 296 26.23 -6.14 13.71
N GLN A 297 26.58 -6.60 12.51
CA GLN A 297 27.57 -5.96 11.65
C GLN A 297 27.13 -4.57 11.18
N TYR A 298 25.91 -4.41 10.66
CA TYR A 298 25.43 -3.13 10.14
C TYR A 298 25.11 -2.11 11.23
N ARG A 299 24.68 -2.56 12.41
CA ARG A 299 24.43 -1.64 13.55
C ARG A 299 25.70 -0.93 14.04
N LEU A 300 26.88 -1.45 13.70
CA LEU A 300 28.17 -0.84 14.03
C LEU A 300 28.69 0.09 12.92
N ASP A 301 28.05 0.11 11.76
CA ASP A 301 28.34 1.00 10.64
C ASP A 301 27.52 2.30 10.77
N THR A 302 28.13 3.45 10.47
CA THR A 302 27.55 4.78 10.69
C THR A 302 26.77 5.32 9.48
N ASP A 303 26.71 4.54 8.40
CA ASP A 303 26.17 4.98 7.11
C ASP A 303 24.78 4.42 6.77
N ILE A 304 24.20 3.61 7.67
CA ILE A 304 22.90 2.95 7.49
C ILE A 304 22.00 3.27 8.68
N ASP A 305 20.97 4.08 8.46
CA ASP A 305 19.96 4.40 9.47
C ASP A 305 18.83 3.35 9.46
N THR A 306 18.48 2.85 8.27
CA THR A 306 17.44 1.83 8.09
C THR A 306 17.95 0.62 7.32
N LEU A 307 17.76 -0.58 7.89
CA LEU A 307 17.99 -1.88 7.25
C LEU A 307 16.66 -2.51 6.83
N LEU A 308 16.48 -2.71 5.53
CA LEU A 308 15.34 -3.41 4.94
C LEU A 308 15.74 -4.83 4.53
N VAL A 309 15.14 -5.84 5.16
CA VAL A 309 15.38 -7.25 4.83
C VAL A 309 14.26 -7.76 3.94
N PHE A 310 14.58 -8.10 2.70
CA PHE A 310 13.64 -8.66 1.74
C PHE A 310 13.82 -10.17 1.62
N VAL A 311 12.76 -10.94 1.88
CA VAL A 311 12.77 -12.40 1.74
C VAL A 311 11.77 -12.83 0.66
N TYR A 312 12.28 -13.37 -0.43
CA TYR A 312 11.45 -14.00 -1.46
C TYR A 312 11.26 -15.49 -1.15
N ASP A 313 10.03 -15.91 -0.91
CA ASP A 313 9.64 -17.28 -0.52
C ASP A 313 8.61 -17.90 -1.49
N PRO A 314 9.02 -18.18 -2.75
CA PRO A 314 8.12 -18.71 -3.78
C PRO A 314 7.53 -20.08 -3.43
N GLU A 315 8.27 -20.91 -2.69
CA GLU A 315 7.82 -22.25 -2.27
C GLU A 315 7.18 -22.29 -0.89
N LYS A 316 6.93 -21.15 -0.24
CA LYS A 316 6.23 -21.05 1.06
C LYS A 316 6.91 -21.84 2.19
N GLN A 317 8.23 -21.85 2.20
CA GLN A 317 9.05 -22.49 3.24
C GLN A 317 8.95 -21.78 4.59
N ILE A 318 8.54 -20.51 4.59
CA ILE A 318 8.22 -19.75 5.79
C ILE A 318 6.71 -19.87 6.07
N GLU A 319 6.36 -20.78 6.98
CA GLU A 319 4.97 -21.12 7.30
C GLU A 319 4.17 -19.92 7.83
N ASN A 320 4.71 -19.20 8.82
CA ASN A 320 4.10 -18.01 9.41
C ASN A 320 4.99 -16.80 9.14
N LYS A 321 4.70 -16.09 8.05
CA LYS A 321 5.47 -14.93 7.60
C LYS A 321 5.44 -13.78 8.61
N THR A 322 4.29 -13.47 9.20
CA THR A 322 4.13 -12.36 10.13
C THR A 322 4.98 -12.57 11.38
N HIS A 323 4.89 -13.76 11.97
CA HIS A 323 5.76 -14.11 13.10
C HIS A 323 7.25 -14.21 12.72
N PHE A 324 7.58 -14.46 11.45
CA PHE A 324 8.95 -14.40 10.99
C PHE A 324 9.41 -12.93 10.93
N GLU A 325 8.67 -12.07 10.22
CA GLU A 325 8.89 -10.63 10.08
C GLU A 325 9.08 -9.98 11.46
N GLU A 326 8.08 -10.07 12.34
CA GLU A 326 8.10 -9.54 13.72
C GLU A 326 9.25 -10.07 14.58
N SER A 327 9.72 -11.30 14.34
CA SER A 327 10.82 -11.88 15.13
C SER A 327 12.20 -11.29 14.79
N PHE A 328 12.28 -10.51 13.71
CA PHE A 328 13.48 -9.89 13.20
C PHE A 328 13.34 -8.38 13.04
N GLU A 329 12.14 -7.82 13.10
CA GLU A 329 11.96 -6.37 13.21
C GLU A 329 12.54 -5.86 14.52
N GLN A 330 13.22 -4.72 14.45
CA GLN A 330 13.82 -4.09 15.61
C GLN A 330 13.94 -2.60 15.38
N ASP A 331 13.55 -1.82 16.38
CA ASP A 331 13.80 -0.38 16.39
C ASP A 331 14.80 -0.07 17.51
N THR A 332 15.93 0.53 17.15
CA THR A 332 16.98 0.94 18.08
C THR A 332 17.45 2.35 17.77
N PRO A 333 18.01 3.09 18.76
CA PRO A 333 18.55 4.42 18.50
C PRO A 333 19.66 4.50 17.44
N GLN A 334 20.24 3.36 17.06
CA GLN A 334 21.33 3.28 16.09
C GLN A 334 20.87 2.89 14.69
N MET A 335 19.78 2.12 14.57
CA MET A 335 19.30 1.59 13.31
C MET A 335 17.89 1.00 13.48
N THR A 336 17.01 1.25 12.52
CA THR A 336 15.71 0.59 12.41
C THR A 336 15.82 -0.58 11.42
N THR A 337 15.26 -1.74 11.76
CA THR A 337 15.24 -2.93 10.92
C THR A 337 13.80 -3.34 10.62
N ARG A 338 13.47 -3.44 9.33
CA ARG A 338 12.16 -3.88 8.83
C ARG A 338 12.32 -5.12 7.97
N VAL A 339 11.36 -6.04 8.01
CA VAL A 339 11.44 -7.31 7.29
C VAL A 339 10.18 -7.54 6.48
N THR A 340 10.34 -7.83 5.19
CA THR A 340 9.22 -8.15 4.29
C THR A 340 9.41 -9.53 3.66
N VAL A 341 8.42 -10.40 3.82
CA VAL A 341 8.37 -11.72 3.18
C VAL A 341 7.30 -11.74 2.09
N THR A 342 7.74 -11.95 0.85
CA THR A 342 6.88 -12.03 -0.34
C THR A 342 6.89 -13.43 -0.94
N ARG A 343 5.75 -13.88 -1.49
CA ARG A 343 5.54 -15.23 -2.04
C ARG A 343 5.39 -15.20 -3.56
#